data_AF-A0A7X8Y6T2-F1
#
_entry.id   AF-A0A7X8Y6T2-F1
#
_cell.length_a   1.000
_cell.length_b   1.000
_cell.length_c   1.000
_cell.angle_alpha   90.00
_cell.angle_beta   90.00
_cell.angle_gamma   90.00
#
_symmetry.space_group_name_H-M   'P 1'
#
loop_
_entity.id
_entity.type
_entity.pdbx_description
1 polymer ?
#
loop_
_entity_poly.entity_id
_entity_poly.type
_entity_poly.pdbx_seq_one_letter_code
_entity_poly.pdbx_strand_id
1 'polypeptide(L)' 'MIWRQEAYRAVLQTGDVDIGAVYPPVGSGRMWRWRAWVTASGHVSAGRERSEQLAKQQVERRFQAFMNAARLQPAGGDA' A
#
# COMPACT_ATOMS: atom_id res chain seq x y z
N MET A 1 2.89 -5.49 -9.07
CA MET A 1 2.03 -5.07 -7.95
C MET A 1 0.59 -5.07 -8.42
N ILE A 2 -0.32 -5.64 -7.64
CA ILE A 2 -1.76 -5.70 -7.96
C ILE A 2 -2.58 -5.23 -6.76
N TRP A 3 -3.68 -4.53 -7.02
CA TRP A 3 -4.65 -4.18 -5.99
C TRP A 3 -5.76 -5.24 -5.97
N ARG A 4 -5.81 -6.04 -4.91
CA ARG A 4 -6.88 -7.01 -4.65
C ARG A 4 -8.01 -6.33 -3.87
N GLN A 5 -9.23 -6.40 -4.37
CA GLN A 5 -10.40 -5.89 -3.66
C GLN A 5 -10.90 -6.94 -2.66
N GLU A 6 -11.14 -6.52 -1.42
CA GLU A 6 -11.76 -7.32 -0.36
C GLU A 6 -13.04 -6.62 0.13
N ALA A 7 -13.82 -7.31 0.95
CA ALA A 7 -15.13 -6.81 1.39
C ALA A 7 -15.10 -5.42 2.07
N TYR A 8 -13.99 -5.06 2.73
CA TYR A 8 -13.89 -3.83 3.53
C TYR A 8 -12.64 -2.98 3.25
N ARG A 9 -11.82 -3.36 2.27
CA ARG A 9 -10.56 -2.69 1.93
C ARG A 9 -10.06 -3.14 0.56
N ALA A 10 -9.12 -2.39 -0.02
CA ALA A 10 -8.27 -2.88 -1.10
C ALA A 10 -6.87 -3.15 -0.54
N VAL A 11 -6.26 -4.28 -0.91
CA VAL A 11 -4.92 -4.70 -0.48
C VAL A 11 -3.96 -4.60 -1.66
N LEU A 12 -2.81 -3.97 -1.46
CA LEU A 12 -1.70 -3.98 -2.41
C LEU A 12 -0.89 -5.25 -2.17
N GLN A 13 -0.71 -6.05 -3.23
CA GLN A 13 0.03 -7.29 -3.19
C GLN A 13 1.15 -7.29 -4.25
N THR A 14 2.27 -7.95 -3.94
CA THR A 14 3.34 -8.25 -4.90
C THR A 14 3.80 -9.69 -4.71
N GLY A 15 3.74 -10.52 -5.75
CA GLY A 15 3.83 -11.99 -5.57
C GLY A 15 2.78 -12.45 -4.54
N ASP A 16 3.21 -13.19 -3.52
CA ASP A 16 2.36 -13.64 -2.41
C ASP A 16 2.44 -12.73 -1.16
N VAL A 17 3.06 -11.56 -1.28
CA VAL A 17 3.30 -10.66 -0.15
C VAL A 17 2.30 -9.51 -0.15
N ASP A 18 1.53 -9.43 0.94
CA ASP A 18 0.66 -8.30 1.26
C ASP A 18 1.50 -7.10 1.74
N ILE A 19 1.47 -6.01 0.97
CA ILE A 19 2.30 -4.82 1.20
C ILE A 19 1.60 -3.79 2.08
N GLY A 20 0.31 -3.60 1.86
CA GLY A 20 -0.48 -2.61 2.56
C GLY A 20 -1.94 -2.63 2.12
N ALA A 21 -2.74 -1.73 2.68
CA ALA A 21 -4.15 -1.64 2.34
C ALA A 21 -4.68 -0.21 2.42
N VAL A 22 -5.74 0.04 1.65
CA VAL A 22 -6.58 1.24 1.75
C VAL A 22 -7.98 0.85 2.17
N TYR A 23 -8.59 1.67 3.03
CA TYR A 23 -9.90 1.44 3.60
C TYR A 23 -10.81 2.61 3.18
N PRO A 24 -12.03 2.32 2.70
CA PRO A 24 -12.99 3.36 2.40
C PRO A 24 -13.33 4.16 3.67
N PRO A 25 -13.76 5.42 3.52
CA PRO A 25 -14.21 6.21 4.65
C PRO A 25 -15.38 5.53 5.36
N VAL A 26 -15.38 5.58 6.70
CA VAL A 26 -16.46 5.01 7.54
C VAL A 26 -17.20 6.12 8.28
N GLY A 27 -18.53 6.01 8.37
CA GLY A 27 -19.39 7.00 9.04
C GLY A 27 -19.35 8.38 8.38
N SER A 28 -19.39 9.45 9.19
CA SER A 28 -19.29 10.84 8.73
C SER A 28 -17.87 11.26 8.31
N GLY A 29 -16.88 10.40 8.52
CA GLY A 29 -15.51 10.63 8.07
C GLY A 29 -15.44 10.61 6.54
N ARG A 30 -14.84 11.64 5.95
CA ARG A 30 -14.66 11.76 4.48
C ARG A 30 -13.28 11.32 3.99
N MET A 31 -12.49 10.65 4.84
CA MET A 31 -11.09 10.34 4.54
C MET A 31 -10.86 8.85 4.39
N TRP A 32 -10.18 8.49 3.32
CA TRP A 32 -9.66 7.16 3.05
C TRP A 32 -8.49 6.90 4.00
N ARG A 33 -8.53 5.78 4.70
CA ARG A 33 -7.40 5.37 5.55
C ARG A 33 -6.47 4.49 4.76
N TRP A 34 -5.18 4.57 5.02
CA TRP A 34 -4.19 3.65 4.45
C TRP A 34 -3.24 3.12 5.51
N ARG A 35 -2.68 1.93 5.23
CA ARG A 35 -1.63 1.27 6.00
C ARG A 35 -0.62 0.64 5.05
N ALA A 36 0.66 0.73 5.37
CA ALA A 36 1.76 0.00 4.73
C ALA A 36 2.48 -0.82 5.80
N TRP A 37 2.57 -2.13 5.58
CA TRP A 37 3.18 -3.09 6.50
C TRP A 37 4.65 -3.34 6.16
N VAL A 38 4.97 -3.35 4.87
CA VAL A 38 6.35 -3.55 4.38
C VAL A 38 7.04 -2.18 4.31
N THR A 39 7.81 -1.86 5.35
CA THR A 39 8.57 -0.61 5.47
C THR A 39 10.02 -0.90 5.85
N ALA A 40 10.93 0.04 5.58
CA ALA A 40 12.35 -0.14 5.87
C ALA A 40 12.65 -0.28 7.38
N SER A 41 11.80 0.27 8.26
CA SER A 41 11.98 0.20 9.72
C SER A 41 11.29 -1.02 10.35
N GLY A 42 10.51 -1.79 9.59
CA GLY A 42 9.64 -2.84 10.13
C GLY A 42 8.40 -2.32 10.88
N HIS A 43 8.27 -1.01 11.05
CA HIS A 43 7.09 -0.40 11.68
C HIS A 43 6.00 -0.09 10.65
N VAL A 44 4.76 -0.38 11.01
CA VAL A 44 3.59 -0.05 10.18
C VAL A 44 3.50 1.46 10.00
N SER A 45 3.45 1.92 8.75
CA SER A 45 3.14 3.30 8.40
C SER A 45 1.65 3.42 8.09
N ALA A 46 0.99 4.48 8.55
CA ALA A 46 -0.44 4.67 8.33
C ALA A 46 -0.80 6.15 8.18
N GLY A 47 -1.93 6.42 7.56
CA GLY A 47 -2.43 7.79 7.39
C GLY A 47 -3.83 7.85 6.81
N ARG A 48 -4.21 9.07 6.41
CA ARG A 48 -5.51 9.39 5.85
C ARG A 48 -5.35 10.30 4.64
N GLU A 49 -6.18 10.11 3.63
CA GLU A 49 -6.19 10.90 2.41
C GLU A 49 -7.62 11.23 1.97
N ARG A 50 -7.76 12.28 1.17
CA ARG A 50 -9.07 12.75 0.67
C ARG A 50 -9.68 11.89 -0.44
N SER A 51 -8.89 11.00 -1.04
CA SER A 51 -9.36 10.09 -2.10
C SER A 51 -8.66 8.73 -2.03
N GLU A 52 -9.31 7.71 -2.60
CA GLU A 52 -8.75 6.37 -2.71
C GLU A 52 -7.42 6.37 -3.44
N GLN A 53 -7.33 7.09 -4.57
CA GLN A 53 -6.12 7.16 -5.38
C GLN A 53 -4.94 7.72 -4.60
N LEU A 54 -5.15 8.79 -3.81
CA LEU A 54 -4.10 9.35 -2.96
C LEU A 54 -3.70 8.37 -1.86
N ALA A 55 -4.66 7.69 -1.24
CA ALA A 55 -4.38 6.65 -0.26
C ALA A 55 -3.54 5.49 -0.86
N LYS A 56 -3.86 5.06 -2.08
CA LYS A 56 -3.11 4.01 -2.80
C LYS A 56 -1.68 4.46 -3.12
N GLN A 57 -1.51 5.68 -3.64
CA GLN A 57 -0.19 6.27 -3.88
C GLN A 57 0.68 6.31 -2.64
N GLN A 58 0.10 6.57 -1.46
CA GLN A 58 0.86 6.56 -0.22
C GLN A 58 1.41 5.17 0.10
N VAL A 59 0.62 4.10 -0.06
CA VAL A 59 1.08 2.72 0.13
C VAL A 59 2.18 2.35 -0.85
N GLU A 60 1.97 2.63 -2.14
CA GLU A 60 2.95 2.35 -3.21
C GLU A 60 4.27 3.09 -2.97
N ARG A 61 4.20 4.38 -2.56
CA ARG A 61 5.39 5.19 -2.25
C ARG A 61 6.19 4.62 -1.08
N ARG A 62 5.53 4.13 -0.02
CA ARG A 62 6.22 3.47 1.11
C ARG A 62 6.90 2.19 0.65
N PHE A 63 6.24 1.41 -0.19
CA PHE A 63 6.83 0.18 -0.70
C PHE A 63 8.02 0.44 -1.61
N GLN A 64 7.95 1.44 -2.49
CA GLN A 64 9.09 1.85 -3.29
C GLN A 64 10.27 2.31 -2.40
N ALA A 65 9.98 3.06 -1.32
CA ALA A 65 11.00 3.44 -0.37
C ALA A 65 11.64 2.23 0.33
N PHE A 66 10.85 1.20 0.67
CA PHE A 66 11.36 -0.07 1.17
C PHE A 66 12.27 -0.76 0.15
N MET A 67 11.81 -0.93 -1.10
CA MET A 67 12.60 -1.57 -2.17
C MET A 67 13.94 -0.87 -2.37
N ASN A 68 13.93 0.47 -2.40
CA ASN A 68 15.13 1.28 -2.52
C ASN A 68 16.07 1.08 -1.31
N ALA A 69 15.54 1.10 -0.09
CA ALA A 69 16.34 0.89 1.13
C ALA A 69 16.94 -0.52 1.20
N ALA A 70 16.21 -1.52 0.73
CA ALA A 70 16.65 -2.91 0.66
C ALA A 70 17.55 -3.22 -0.55
N ARG A 71 17.78 -2.24 -1.44
CA ARG A 71 18.49 -2.41 -2.73
C ARG A 71 17.89 -3.50 -3.60
N LEU A 72 16.59 -3.70 -3.49
CA LEU A 72 15.84 -4.64 -4.32
C LEU A 72 15.43 -3.94 -5.62
N GLN A 73 15.64 -4.63 -6.74
CA GLN A 73 15.09 -4.21 -8.03
C GLN A 73 13.93 -5.13 -8.38
N PRO A 74 12.89 -4.63 -9.07
CA PRO A 74 11.93 -5.51 -9.70
C PRO A 74 12.69 -6.48 -10.60
N ALA A 75 12.47 -7.79 -10.44
CA ALA A 75 12.92 -8.73 -11.46
C ALA A 75 12.22 -8.31 -12.76
N GLY A 76 13.00 -7.96 -13.78
CA GLY A 76 12.46 -7.72 -15.12
C GLY A 76 11.69 -8.97 -15.53
N GLY A 77 10.45 -8.81 -16.01
CA GLY A 77 9.71 -9.94 -16.55
C GLY A 77 10.45 -10.44 -17.77
N ASP A 78 11.00 -11.65 -17.71
CA ASP A 78 11.24 -12.42 -18.91
C ASP A 78 9.86 -12.61 -19.57
N ALA A 79 9.69 -11.95 -20.71
CA ALA A 79 8.53 -12.05 -21.58
C ALA A 79 8.63 -13.30 -22.45
#